data_AF-B3A0N3-F1
#
_entry.id   AF-B3A0N3-F1
#
_cell.length_a   1.000
_cell.length_b   1.000
_cell.length_c   1.000
_cell.angle_alpha   90.00
_cell.angle_beta   90.00
_cell.angle_gamma   90.00
#
_symmetry.space_group_name_H-M   'P 1'
#
loop_
_entity.id
_entity.type
_entity.pdbx_description
1 polymer ?
#
loop_
_entity_poly.entity_id
_entity_poly.type
_entity_poly.pdbx_seq_one_letter_code
_entity_poly.pdbx_strand_id
1 'polypeptide(L)' 'DLWQWGQMILKETGKLPFSYYTAYGCYCGWGGRGGKPKADTDRCCFVHDC' A
#
# COMPACT_ATOMS: atom_id res chain seq x y z
N ASP A 1 -1.72 10.56 9.27
CA ASP A 1 -2.42 9.57 10.12
C ASP A 1 -2.83 8.37 9.27
N LEU A 2 -2.84 7.14 9.81
CA LEU A 2 -3.26 5.94 9.07
C LEU A 2 -4.74 5.97 8.69
N TRP A 3 -5.58 6.64 9.48
CA TRP A 3 -6.99 6.83 9.18
C TRP A 3 -7.20 7.66 7.91
N GLN A 4 -6.51 8.81 7.83
CA GLN A 4 -6.57 9.69 6.65
C GLN A 4 -6.03 8.99 5.41
N TRP A 5 -4.91 8.28 5.54
CA TRP A 5 -4.35 7.46 4.45
C TRP A 5 -5.36 6.42 3.95
N GLY A 6 -6.03 5.74 4.88
CA GLY A 6 -7.06 4.77 4.56
C GLY A 6 -8.27 5.38 3.83
N GLN A 7 -8.71 6.57 4.26
CA GLN A 7 -9.78 7.30 3.58
C GLN A 7 -9.41 7.72 2.16
N MET A 8 -8.16 8.15 1.92
CA MET A 8 -7.67 8.48 0.58
C MET A 8 -7.67 7.26 -0.33
N ILE A 9 -7.14 6.12 0.13
CA ILE A 9 -7.14 4.88 -0.66
C ILE A 9 -8.57 4.45 -0.98
N LEU A 10 -9.48 4.49 -0.01
CA LEU A 10 -10.88 4.11 -0.23
C LEU A 10 -11.53 5.02 -1.27
N LYS A 11 -11.25 6.33 -1.23
CA LYS A 11 -11.81 7.30 -2.17
C LYS A 11 -11.27 7.12 -3.60
N GLU A 12 -9.97 6.89 -3.75
CA GLU A 12 -9.32 6.79 -5.07
C GLU A 12 -9.49 5.40 -5.72
N THR A 13 -9.59 4.33 -4.92
CA THR A 13 -9.59 2.95 -5.43
C THR A 13 -10.90 2.20 -5.22
N GLY A 14 -11.79 2.71 -4.37
CA GLY A 14 -13.00 2.01 -3.94
C GLY A 14 -12.75 0.77 -3.06
N LYS A 15 -11.51 0.54 -2.64
CA LYS A 15 -11.10 -0.64 -1.87
C LYS A 15 -10.84 -0.29 -0.42
N LEU A 16 -11.21 -1.21 0.47
CA LEU A 16 -10.90 -1.08 1.89
C LEU A 16 -9.37 -1.17 2.11
N PRO A 17 -8.72 -0.12 2.62
CA PRO A 17 -7.26 -0.05 2.76
C PRO A 17 -6.72 -1.18 3.65
N PHE A 18 -7.45 -1.48 4.73
CA PHE A 18 -7.04 -2.49 5.69
C PHE A 18 -7.00 -3.89 5.07
N SER A 19 -7.99 -4.27 4.27
CA SER A 19 -8.03 -5.62 3.68
C SER A 19 -7.15 -5.76 2.43
N TYR A 20 -6.93 -4.67 1.68
CA TYR A 20 -6.28 -4.74 0.36
C TYR A 20 -4.86 -4.21 0.31
N TYR A 21 -4.42 -3.37 1.26
CA TYR A 21 -3.14 -2.66 1.17
C TYR A 21 -2.25 -2.84 2.40
N THR A 22 -2.72 -3.42 3.50
CA THR A 22 -1.87 -3.66 4.69
C THR A 22 -1.02 -4.92 4.61
N ALA A 23 -1.27 -5.78 3.61
CA ALA A 23 -0.53 -7.01 3.38
C ALA A 23 -0.30 -7.26 1.87
N TYR A 24 -0.26 -6.19 1.07
CA TYR A 24 -0.18 -6.30 -0.38
C TYR A 24 1.24 -6.10 -0.88
N GLY A 25 1.74 -7.09 -1.62
CA GLY A 25 3.08 -7.02 -2.21
C GLY A 25 4.20 -7.08 -1.16
N CYS A 26 5.33 -6.51 -1.51
CA CYS A 26 6.53 -6.45 -0.67
C CYS A 26 6.65 -5.14 0.13
N TYR A 27 5.95 -4.09 -0.29
CA TYR A 27 6.04 -2.74 0.26
C TYR A 27 4.74 -2.26 0.91
N CYS A 28 3.54 -2.65 0.44
CA CYS A 28 2.31 -2.18 1.10
C CYS A 28 2.05 -2.96 2.41
N GLY A 29 2.37 -2.35 3.55
CA GLY A 29 2.08 -2.90 4.88
C GLY A 29 3.31 -3.01 5.79
N TRP A 30 3.42 -4.11 6.54
CA TRP A 30 4.61 -4.44 7.35
C TRP A 30 5.79 -4.96 6.50
N GLY A 31 5.91 -4.42 5.29
CA GLY A 31 6.90 -4.73 4.28
C GLY A 31 8.19 -3.90 4.41
N GLY A 32 8.95 -3.77 3.32
CA GLY A 32 10.23 -3.05 3.28
C GLY A 32 11.48 -3.95 3.39
N ARG A 33 11.30 -5.28 3.38
CA ARG A 33 12.39 -6.25 3.41
C ARG A 33 12.45 -7.06 2.12
N GLY A 34 13.16 -6.52 1.12
CA GLY A 34 13.80 -7.29 0.06
C GLY A 34 12.89 -7.86 -1.03
N GLY A 35 12.81 -7.17 -2.16
CA GLY A 35 12.23 -7.68 -3.41
C GLY A 35 12.00 -6.59 -4.44
N LYS A 36 11.92 -6.96 -5.72
CA LYS A 36 11.35 -6.05 -6.74
C LYS A 36 9.84 -5.92 -6.48
N PRO A 37 9.24 -4.73 -6.62
CA PRO A 37 7.80 -4.56 -6.44
C PRO A 37 7.05 -5.53 -7.36
N LYS A 38 6.14 -6.32 -6.80
CA LYS A 38 5.48 -7.43 -7.52
C LYS A 38 4.45 -6.94 -8.55
N ALA A 39 3.93 -5.73 -8.39
CA ALA A 39 2.94 -5.11 -9.26
C ALA A 39 3.05 -3.58 -9.19
N ASP A 40 2.41 -2.87 -10.12
CA ASP A 40 2.38 -1.39 -10.13
C ASP A 40 1.88 -0.81 -8.80
N THR A 41 0.89 -1.46 -8.18
CA THR A 41 0.39 -1.08 -6.84
C THR A 41 1.47 -1.18 -5.76
N ASP A 42 2.34 -2.20 -5.83
CA ASP A 42 3.45 -2.39 -4.88
C ASP A 42 4.56 -1.35 -5.11
N ARG A 43 4.71 -0.88 -6.37
CA ARG A 43 5.59 0.25 -6.69
C ARG A 43 5.08 1.56 -6.10
N CYS A 44 3.77 1.79 -6.06
CA CYS A 44 3.21 2.95 -5.36
C CYS A 44 3.60 2.95 -3.88
N CYS A 45 3.55 1.79 -3.22
CA CYS A 45 3.97 1.66 -1.82
C CYS A 45 5.47 1.83 -1.65
N PHE A 46 6.29 1.29 -2.56
CA PHE A 46 7.74 1.53 -2.56
C PHE A 46 8.09 3.02 -2.64
N VAL A 47 7.40 3.78 -3.49
CA VAL A 47 7.59 5.23 -3.61
C VAL A 47 7.03 5.96 -2.40
N HIS A 48 5.94 5.48 -1.80
CA HIS A 48 5.36 6.05 -0.58
C HIS A 48 6.23 5.84 0.67
N ASP A 49 7.03 4.77 0.69
CA ASP A 49 7.99 4.47 1.76
C ASP A 49 9.29 5.30 1.66
N CYS A 50 9.58 5.91 0.50
CA CYS A 50 10.72 6.81 0.27
C CYS A 50 10.40 8.24 0.72
#